data_AF-A0A3A8UFL5-F1
#
_entry.id   AF-A0A3A8UFL5-F1
#
_cell.length_a   1.000
_cell.length_b   1.000
_cell.length_c   1.000
_cell.angle_alpha   90.00
_cell.angle_beta   90.00
_cell.angle_gamma   90.00
#
_symmetry.space_group_name_H-M   'P 1'
#
loop_
_entity.id
_entity.type
_entity.pdbx_description
1 polymer ?
#
loop_
_entity_poly.entity_id
_entity_poly.type
_entity_poly.pdbx_seq_one_letter_code
_entity_poly.pdbx_strand_id
1 'polypeptide(L)' 'MKEKSIIAGYYEMNVLREKLFLQPRDLMYIMGVSENTIYKYLKTAPFRTAKVGRRIVIFSNSFWEWYDGKIA' A
#
# COMPACT_ATOMS: atom_id res chain seq x y z
N MET A 1 -18.97 8.74 18.06
CA MET A 1 -18.58 9.17 16.70
C MET A 1 -17.14 8.76 16.32
N LYS A 2 -16.17 8.75 17.24
CA LYS A 2 -14.78 8.29 16.98
C LYS A 2 -14.65 6.78 16.71
N GLU A 3 -15.48 5.96 17.35
CA GLU A 3 -15.37 4.49 17.28
C GLU A 3 -15.77 3.90 15.91
N LYS A 4 -16.80 4.46 15.26
CA LYS A 4 -17.14 4.11 13.86
C LYS A 4 -16.00 4.43 12.89
N SER A 5 -15.23 5.49 13.12
CA SER A 5 -14.09 5.87 12.29
C SER A 5 -12.92 4.89 12.42
N ILE A 6 -12.71 4.31 13.60
CA ILE A 6 -11.66 3.32 13.85
C ILE A 6 -12.04 2.00 13.18
N ILE A 7 -13.28 1.53 13.36
CA ILE A 7 -13.78 0.28 12.76
C ILE A 7 -13.75 0.36 11.23
N ALA A 8 -14.15 1.50 10.64
CA ALA A 8 -14.04 1.73 9.20
C ALA A 8 -12.58 1.65 8.72
N GLY A 9 -11.64 2.29 9.44
CA GLY A 9 -10.22 2.23 9.11
C GLY A 9 -9.65 0.81 9.12
N TYR A 10 -10.01 0.00 10.12
CA TYR A 10 -9.60 -1.41 10.20
C TYR A 10 -10.19 -2.26 9.06
N TYR A 11 -11.46 -2.05 8.72
CA TYR A 11 -12.10 -2.75 7.61
C TYR A 11 -11.39 -2.47 6.28
N GLU A 12 -11.09 -1.20 6.00
CA GLU A 12 -10.35 -0.80 4.80
C GLU A 12 -8.95 -1.44 4.75
N MET A 13 -8.23 -1.51 5.87
CA MET A 13 -6.91 -2.16 5.91
C MET A 13 -6.95 -3.66 5.63
N ASN A 14 -7.98 -4.36 6.11
CA ASN A 14 -8.16 -5.80 5.81
C ASN A 14 -8.45 -6.02 4.33
N VAL A 15 -9.32 -5.19 3.73
CA VAL A 15 -9.61 -5.25 2.29
C VAL A 15 -8.34 -5.03 1.46
N LEU A 16 -7.45 -4.12 1.89
CA LEU A 16 -6.18 -3.90 1.21
C LEU A 16 -5.20 -5.07 1.35
N ARG A 17 -5.20 -5.79 2.47
CA ARG A 17 -4.38 -6.99 2.66
C ARG A 17 -4.80 -8.17 1.77
N GLU A 18 -6.07 -8.27 1.43
CA GLU A 18 -6.60 -9.33 0.57
C GLU A 18 -6.39 -9.09 -0.94
N LYS A 19 -6.06 -7.87 -1.35
CA LYS A 19 -5.77 -7.57 -2.76
C LYS A 19 -4.55 -8.35 -3.25
N LEU A 20 -4.58 -8.82 -4.49
CA LEU A 20 -3.39 -9.36 -5.17
C LEU A 20 -2.37 -8.25 -5.50
N PHE A 21 -2.88 -7.10 -5.92
CA PHE A 21 -2.08 -5.93 -6.28
C PHE A 21 -2.63 -4.68 -5.62
N LEU A 22 -1.73 -3.88 -5.06
CA LEU A 22 -1.99 -2.54 -4.59
C LEU A 22 -1.67 -1.51 -5.67
N GLN A 23 -2.31 -0.36 -5.59
CA GLN A 23 -2.05 0.81 -6.43
C GLN A 23 -1.37 1.91 -5.63
N PRO A 24 -0.72 2.90 -6.26
CA PRO A 24 -0.12 4.04 -5.56
C PRO A 24 -1.08 4.73 -4.58
N ARG A 25 -2.37 4.83 -4.92
CA ARG A 25 -3.41 5.37 -4.03
C ARG A 25 -3.63 4.54 -2.78
N ASP A 26 -3.53 3.22 -2.87
CA ASP A 26 -3.64 2.34 -1.70
C ASP A 26 -2.48 2.63 -0.73
N LEU A 27 -1.26 2.84 -1.26
CA LEU A 27 -0.10 3.22 -0.43
C LEU A 27 -0.25 4.61 0.19
N MET A 28 -0.87 5.57 -0.50
CA MET A 28 -1.18 6.88 0.10
C MET A 28 -2.08 6.72 1.33
N TYR A 29 -3.08 5.84 1.25
CA TYR A 29 -3.97 5.54 2.36
C TYR A 29 -3.24 4.82 3.49
N ILE A 30 -2.46 3.78 3.17
CA ILE A 30 -1.74 2.95 4.15
C ILE A 30 -0.66 3.77 4.88
N MET A 31 0.11 4.58 4.15
CA MET A 31 1.26 5.31 4.68
C MET A 31 0.91 6.74 5.13
N GLY A 32 -0.29 7.24 4.79
CA GLY A 32 -0.71 8.60 5.14
C GLY A 32 0.11 9.71 4.48
N VAL A 33 0.64 9.48 3.27
CA VAL A 33 1.50 10.45 2.56
C VAL A 33 0.97 10.83 1.19
N SER A 34 1.47 11.95 0.66
CA SER A 34 1.04 12.50 -0.64
C SER A 34 1.36 11.59 -1.82
N GLU A 35 0.60 11.75 -2.91
CA GLU A 35 0.82 11.03 -4.17
C GLU A 35 2.23 11.24 -4.73
N ASN A 36 2.73 12.48 -4.70
CA ASN A 36 4.08 12.81 -5.16
C ASN A 36 5.16 12.09 -4.32
N THR A 37 4.96 11.99 -3.01
CA THR A 37 5.84 11.24 -2.11
C THR A 37 5.84 9.76 -2.49
N ILE A 38 4.67 9.16 -2.74
CA ILE A 38 4.56 7.75 -3.17
C ILE A 38 5.27 7.52 -4.50
N TYR A 39 5.01 8.33 -5.53
CA TYR A 39 5.67 8.13 -6.84
C TYR A 39 7.19 8.31 -6.80
N LYS A 40 7.71 9.17 -5.91
CA LYS A 40 9.16 9.25 -5.65
C LYS A 40 9.67 8.00 -4.96
N TYR A 41 8.98 7.54 -3.93
CA TYR A 41 9.35 6.38 -3.14
C TYR A 41 9.33 5.07 -3.95
N LEU A 42 8.34 4.90 -4.84
CA LEU A 42 8.21 3.72 -5.70
C LEU A 42 9.40 3.50 -6.64
N LYS A 43 10.23 4.52 -6.90
CA LYS A 43 11.46 4.38 -7.70
C LYS A 43 12.54 3.57 -6.99
N THR A 44 12.51 3.54 -5.66
CA THR A 44 13.47 2.85 -4.80
C THR A 44 12.74 1.93 -3.82
N ALA A 45 11.61 1.37 -4.25
CA ALA A 45 10.78 0.53 -3.39
C ALA A 45 11.56 -0.72 -2.93
N PRO A 46 11.54 -1.04 -1.63
CA PRO A 46 12.14 -2.26 -1.08
C PRO A 46 11.26 -3.51 -1.27
N PHE A 47 10.15 -3.39 -2.00
CA PHE A 47 9.19 -4.45 -2.30
C PHE A 47 8.92 -4.52 -3.80
N ARG A 48 8.28 -5.60 -4.25
CA ARG A 48 8.11 -5.85 -5.68
C ARG A 48 7.07 -4.90 -6.29
N THR A 49 7.47 -4.27 -7.38
CA THR A 49 6.60 -3.44 -8.22
C THR A 49 6.71 -3.87 -9.68
N ALA A 50 5.67 -3.59 -10.47
CA ALA A 50 5.71 -3.76 -11.91
C ALA A 50 4.97 -2.62 -12.61
N LYS A 51 5.33 -2.36 -13.86
CA LYS A 51 4.60 -1.46 -14.75
C LYS A 51 3.76 -2.28 -15.70
N VAL A 52 2.43 -2.15 -15.60
CA VAL A 52 1.46 -2.81 -16.49
C VAL A 52 0.80 -1.72 -17.33
N GLY A 53 1.25 -1.61 -18.58
CA GLY A 53 0.89 -0.50 -19.47
C GLY A 53 1.33 0.85 -18.89
N ARG A 54 0.35 1.72 -18.60
CA ARG A 54 0.60 3.05 -18.00
C ARG A 54 0.52 3.07 -16.47
N ARG A 55 0.18 1.94 -15.83
CA ARG A 55 -0.05 1.87 -14.39
C ARG A 55 1.12 1.19 -13.69
N ILE A 56 1.44 1.67 -12.48
CA ILE A 56 2.30 0.94 -11.55
C ILE A 56 1.40 0.07 -10.68
N VAL A 57 1.79 -1.19 -10.52
CA VAL A 57 1.18 -2.12 -9.58
C VAL A 57 2.22 -2.54 -8.55
N ILE A 58 1.78 -2.68 -7.30
CA ILE A 58 2.59 -3.13 -6.18
C ILE A 58 2.10 -4.53 -5.81
N PHE A 59 2.99 -5.50 -5.70
CA PHE A 59 2.58 -6.85 -5.30
C PHE A 59 2.30 -6.88 -3.80
N SER A 60 1.04 -7.11 -3.45
CA SER A 60 0.53 -6.97 -2.08
C SER A 60 1.32 -7.82 -1.09
N ASN A 61 1.59 -9.09 -1.42
CA ASN A 61 2.35 -9.99 -0.56
C ASN A 61 3.73 -9.42 -0.18
N SER A 62 4.54 -9.01 -1.16
CA SER A 62 5.87 -8.45 -0.89
C SER A 62 5.83 -7.11 -0.17
N PHE A 63 4.80 -6.29 -0.41
CA PHE A 63 4.62 -5.02 0.28
C PHE A 63 4.33 -5.27 1.76
N TRP A 64 3.42 -6.17 2.09
CA TRP A 64 3.05 -6.46 3.47
C TRP A 64 4.15 -7.20 4.23
N GLU A 65 4.92 -8.07 3.58
CA GLU A 65 6.11 -8.67 4.19
C GLU A 65 7.12 -7.60 4.62
N TRP A 66 7.42 -6.63 3.75
CA TRP A 66 8.27 -5.50 4.08
C TRP A 66 7.65 -4.60 5.16
N TYR A 67 6.37 -4.23 5.00
CA TYR A 67 5.67 -3.31 5.91
C TYR A 67 5.54 -3.87 7.34
N ASP A 68 5.33 -5.18 7.46
CA ASP A 68 5.29 -5.89 8.74
C ASP A 68 6.70 -6.14 9.33
N GLY A 69 7.77 -5.66 8.67
CA GLY A 69 9.16 -5.81 9.14
C GLY A 69 9.73 -7.22 9.01
N LYS A 70 9.18 -8.07 8.13
CA LYS A 70 9.60 -9.47 7.94
C LYS A 70 10.78 -9.64 6.99
N ILE A 71 11.22 -8.56 6.36
CA ILE A 71 12.38 -8.52 5.45
C ILE A 71 13.34 -7.44 5.97
N ALA A 72 14.60 -7.83 6.22
CA ALA A 72 15.72 -6.93 6.51
C ALA A 72 16.55 -6.70 5.23
#